data_AF-A0A929TUC2-F1
#
_entry.id   AF-A0A929TUC2-F1
#
_cell.length_a   1.000
_cell.length_b   1.000
_cell.length_c   1.000
_cell.angle_alpha   90.00
_cell.angle_beta   90.00
_cell.angle_gamma   90.00
#
_symmetry.space_group_name_H-M   'P 1'
#
loop_
_entity.id
_entity.type
_entity.pdbx_description
1 polymer ?
#
loop_
_entity_poly.entity_id
_entity_poly.type
_entity_poly.pdbx_seq_one_letter_code
_entity_poly.pdbx_strand_id
1 'polypeptide(L)'
;MKFGQYHYYVEGENERVLVEILSKCKDEKFNVIRPGKIDVFNVVEREIKSTHMMNLKDNTVVVLVFDTDTKNRAILDKNTKFL
;
A
#
# COMPACT_ATOMS: atom_id res chain seq x y z
N MET A 1 -15.35 11.65 12.32
CA MET A 1 -15.24 10.66 11.22
C MET A 1 -14.45 9.46 11.74
N LYS A 2 -14.97 8.23 11.61
CA LYS A 2 -14.14 7.02 11.82
C LYS A 2 -13.16 6.98 10.65
N PHE A 3 -11.87 7.13 10.91
CA PHE A 3 -10.84 6.84 9.90
C PHE A 3 -10.99 5.37 9.51
N GLY A 4 -11.14 5.07 8.23
CA GLY A 4 -11.15 3.68 7.77
C GLY A 4 -9.77 3.04 7.90
N GLN A 5 -9.70 1.73 7.64
CA GLN A 5 -8.44 0.98 7.77
C GLN A 5 -7.44 1.43 6.69
N TYR A 6 -6.15 1.32 6.98
CA TYR A 6 -5.08 1.50 6.00
C TYR A 6 -4.72 0.14 5.40
N HIS A 7 -4.48 0.11 4.10
CA HIS A 7 -3.97 -1.06 3.39
C HIS A 7 -2.79 -0.65 2.51
N TYR A 8 -1.63 -1.23 2.78
CA TYR A 8 -0.38 -0.97 2.08
C TYR A 8 -0.14 -2.06 1.03
N TYR A 9 0.13 -1.65 -0.20
CA TYR A 9 0.73 -2.50 -1.21
C TYR A 9 2.20 -2.10 -1.36
N VAL A 10 3.09 -3.05 -1.13
CA VAL A 10 4.55 -2.84 -1.18
C VAL A 10 5.16 -3.69 -2.27
N GLU A 11 6.25 -3.20 -2.87
CA GLU A 11 6.94 -3.88 -3.96
C GLU A 11 7.53 -5.24 -3.57
N GLY A 12 8.24 -5.30 -2.45
CA GLY A 12 8.90 -6.51 -1.97
C GLY A 12 8.84 -6.69 -0.45
N GLU A 13 9.55 -7.72 0.02
CA GLU A 13 9.64 -8.06 1.45
C GLU A 13 10.43 -7.02 2.25
N ASN A 14 11.41 -6.36 1.64
CA ASN A 14 12.20 -5.32 2.30
C ASN A 14 11.31 -4.14 2.70
N GLU A 15 10.48 -3.67 1.77
CA GLU A 15 9.53 -2.57 1.99
C GLU A 15 8.44 -3.01 2.96
N ARG A 16 8.02 -4.28 2.92
CA ARG A 16 7.08 -4.85 3.90
C ARG A 16 7.60 -4.70 5.33
N VAL A 17 8.84 -5.11 5.57
CA VAL A 17 9.47 -5.03 6.91
C VAL A 17 9.61 -3.57 7.33
N LEU A 18 10.01 -2.68 6.41
CA LEU A 18 10.12 -1.25 6.70
C LEU A 18 8.77 -0.65 7.14
N VAL A 19 7.72 -0.86 6.35
CA VAL A 19 6.36 -0.36 6.66
C VAL A 19 5.84 -0.99 7.96
N GLU A 20 6.12 -2.27 8.20
CA GLU A 20 5.74 -2.94 9.44
C GLU A 20 6.40 -2.30 10.67
N ILE A 21 7.70 -2.00 10.61
CA ILE A 21 8.43 -1.36 11.71
C ILE A 21 7.92 0.07 11.94
N LEU A 22 7.80 0.86 10.87
CA LEU A 22 7.38 2.26 10.96
C LEU A 22 5.94 2.39 11.47
N SER A 23 5.04 1.51 11.03
CA SER A 23 3.63 1.55 11.45
C SER A 23 3.38 1.09 12.89
N LYS A 24 4.33 0.34 13.47
CA LYS A 24 4.29 -0.15 14.85
C LYS A 24 5.16 0.68 15.81
N CYS A 25 5.94 1.62 15.29
CA CYS A 25 6.82 2.43 16.10
C CYS A 25 6.00 3.33 17.04
N LYS A 26 6.26 3.21 18.35
CA LYS A 26 5.58 3.99 19.39
C LYS A 26 6.35 5.23 19.82
N ASP A 27 7.58 5.38 19.34
CA ASP A 27 8.33 6.61 19.53
C ASP A 27 7.61 7.73 18.76
N GLU A 28 7.23 8.79 19.48
CA GLU A 28 6.48 9.92 18.94
C GLU A 28 7.21 10.59 17.75
N LYS A 29 8.54 10.47 17.68
CA LYS A 29 9.34 10.97 16.55
C LYS A 29 9.15 10.19 15.26
N PHE A 30 8.68 8.95 15.36
CA PHE A 30 8.55 8.00 14.26
C PHE A 30 7.10 7.57 14.01
N ASN A 31 6.13 8.29 14.57
CA ASN A 31 4.70 8.09 14.32
C ASN A 31 4.29 8.64 12.93
N VAL A 32 5.07 8.25 11.91
CA VAL A 32 5.07 8.85 10.56
C VAL A 32 4.03 8.23 9.65
N ILE A 33 3.60 6.99 9.92
CA ILE A 33 2.56 6.29 9.14
C ILE A 33 1.57 5.57 10.05
N ARG A 34 0.37 5.31 9.51
CA ARG A 34 -0.72 4.67 10.28
C ARG A 34 -0.61 3.14 10.23
N PRO A 35 -0.95 2.42 11.31
CA PRO A 35 -1.05 0.95 11.26
C PRO A 35 -2.11 0.49 10.27
N GLY A 36 -1.81 -0.57 9.54
CA GLY A 36 -2.68 -1.12 8.49
C GLY A 36 -2.27 -2.52 8.04
N LYS A 37 -3.08 -3.13 7.18
CA LYS A 37 -2.73 -4.39 6.50
C LYS A 37 -1.62 -4.11 5.48
N ILE A 38 -0.69 -5.04 5.30
CA ILE A 38 0.41 -4.92 4.32
C ILE A 38 0.40 -6.17 3.44
N ASP A 39 0.31 -6.00 2.13
CA ASP A 39 0.43 -7.07 1.14
C ASP A 39 1.60 -6.77 0.19
N VAL A 40 2.45 -7.78 -0.08
CA VAL A 40 3.50 -7.66 -1.08
C VAL A 40 2.90 -7.84 -2.46
N PHE A 41 2.79 -6.72 -3.17
CA PHE A 41 2.22 -6.62 -4.49
C PHE A 41 2.85 -5.43 -5.21
N ASN A 42 3.77 -5.73 -6.13
CA ASN A 42 4.38 -4.71 -6.96
C ASN A 42 3.35 -4.09 -7.92
N VAL A 43 2.85 -2.90 -7.56
CA VAL A 43 1.83 -2.16 -8.31
C VAL A 43 2.34 -1.52 -9.61
N VAL A 44 3.65 -1.48 -9.83
CA VAL A 44 4.24 -0.99 -11.08
C VAL A 44 4.47 -2.12 -12.09
N GLU A 45 4.46 -3.38 -11.65
CA GLU A 45 4.61 -4.56 -12.50
C GLU A 45 3.33 -5.38 -12.67
N ARG A 46 2.40 -5.30 -11.71
CA ARG A 46 1.20 -6.15 -11.67
C ARG A 46 -0.08 -5.32 -11.59
N GLU A 47 -1.10 -5.77 -12.31
CA GLU A 47 -2.42 -5.13 -12.30
C GLU A 47 -3.27 -5.58 -11.12
N ILE A 48 -3.88 -4.60 -10.43
CA ILE A 48 -4.90 -4.82 -9.42
C ILE A 48 -6.16 -5.34 -10.12
N LYS A 49 -6.69 -6.44 -9.58
CA LYS A 49 -7.91 -7.10 -10.08
C LYS A 49 -9.06 -6.90 -9.12
N SER A 50 -10.29 -7.12 -9.60
CA SER A 50 -11.52 -7.03 -8.78
C SER A 50 -11.47 -7.89 -7.52
N THR A 51 -10.78 -9.05 -7.55
CA THR A 51 -10.57 -9.90 -6.37
C THR A 51 -9.80 -9.21 -5.24
N HIS A 52 -8.93 -8.26 -5.56
CA HIS A 52 -8.21 -7.46 -4.56
C HIS A 52 -9.16 -6.43 -3.93
N MET A 53 -10.04 -5.81 -4.74
CA MET A 53 -11.06 -4.87 -4.27
C MET A 53 -12.07 -5.52 -3.34
N MET A 54 -12.51 -6.74 -3.66
CA MET A 54 -13.40 -7.50 -2.79
C MET A 54 -12.82 -7.78 -1.40
N ASN A 55 -11.48 -7.78 -1.27
CA ASN A 55 -10.80 -7.98 0.01
C ASN A 55 -10.58 -6.67 0.80
N LEU A 56 -10.85 -5.50 0.19
CA LEU A 56 -10.80 -4.23 0.89
C LEU A 56 -12.11 -4.02 1.66
N LYS A 57 -11.99 -3.51 2.87
CA LYS A 57 -13.16 -3.09 3.66
C LYS A 57 -13.64 -1.73 3.20
N ASP A 58 -14.90 -1.42 3.47
CA ASP A 58 -15.45 -0.10 3.21
C ASP A 58 -14.60 0.99 3.87
N ASN A 59 -14.45 2.11 3.15
CA ASN A 59 -13.69 3.29 3.57
C ASN A 59 -12.18 3.05 3.78
N THR A 60 -11.59 2.03 3.14
CA THR A 60 -10.14 1.76 3.24
C THR A 60 -9.31 2.83 2.53
N VAL A 61 -8.26 3.32 3.19
CA VAL A 61 -7.21 4.14 2.56
C VAL A 61 -6.14 3.21 2.02
N VAL A 62 -6.02 3.14 0.70
CA VAL A 62 -4.98 2.36 0.03
C VAL A 62 -3.72 3.21 -0.13
N VAL A 63 -2.58 2.67 0.29
CA VAL A 63 -1.27 3.31 0.20
C VAL A 63 -0.38 2.43 -0.69
N LEU A 64 0.18 3.03 -1.74
CA LEU A 64 1.06 2.37 -2.69
C LEU A 64 2.51 2.75 -2.38
N VAL A 65 3.38 1.75 -2.15
CA VAL A 65 4.81 1.94 -1.86
C VAL A 65 5.62 1.19 -2.91
N PHE A 66 6.36 1.93 -3.73
CA PHE A 66 7.11 1.42 -4.88
C PHE A 66 8.27 2.36 -5.21
N ASP A 67 9.32 1.84 -5.83
CA ASP A 67 10.44 2.63 -6.29
C ASP A 67 10.12 3.40 -7.59
N THR A 68 10.76 4.55 -7.75
CA THR A 68 10.52 5.43 -8.92
C THR A 68 11.24 4.98 -10.19
N ASP A 69 12.09 3.95 -10.12
CA ASP A 69 12.93 3.48 -11.22
C ASP A 69 12.19 2.59 -12.24
N THR A 70 10.86 2.47 -12.13
CA THR A 70 10.05 1.72 -13.09
C THR A 70 10.01 2.37 -14.48
N LYS A 71 10.21 1.54 -15.50
CA LYS A 71 10.14 1.93 -16.92
C LYS A 71 8.71 1.93 -17.47
N ASN A 72 7.73 1.41 -16.73
CA ASN A 72 6.36 1.23 -17.23
C ASN A 72 5.30 1.82 -16.30
N ARG A 73 5.03 3.12 -16.47
CA ARG A 73 3.97 3.84 -15.73
C ARG A 73 2.55 3.41 -16.11
N ALA A 74 2.36 2.71 -17.24
CA ALA A 74 1.03 2.39 -17.73
C ALA A 74 0.26 1.46 -16.77
N ILE A 75 0.96 0.52 -16.12
CA ILE A 75 0.37 -0.38 -15.13
C ILE A 75 -0.03 0.40 -13.87
N LEU A 76 0.84 1.28 -13.39
CA LEU A 76 0.54 2.14 -12.25
C LEU A 76 -0.68 3.02 -12.51
N ASP A 77 -0.73 3.70 -13.66
CA ASP A 77 -1.86 4.55 -14.06
C ASP A 77 -3.17 3.77 -14.14
N LYS A 78 -3.12 2.53 -14.64
CA LYS A 78 -4.28 1.65 -14.71
C LYS A 78 -4.75 1.26 -13.31
N ASN A 79 -3.83 0.93 -12.42
CA ASN A 79 -4.13 0.57 -11.04
C ASN A 79 -4.73 1.76 -10.26
N THR A 80 -4.14 2.95 -10.38
CA THR A 80 -4.64 4.16 -9.69
C THR A 80 -6.02 4.58 -10.17
N LYS A 81 -6.36 4.37 -11.45
CA LYS A 81 -7.72 4.65 -11.97
C LYS A 81 -8.75 3.60 -11.57
N PHE A 82 -8.30 2.38 -11.26
CA PHE A 82 -9.19 1.28 -10.88
C PHE A 82 -9.56 1.32 -9.39
N LEU A 83 -8.65 1.84 -8.55
CA LEU A 83 -8.87 2.13 -7.13
C LEU A 83 -9.78 3.35 -6.93
#